data_AF-A0A7L6AVN8-F1
#
_entry.id   AF-A0A7L6AVN8-F1
#
_cell.length_a   1.000
_cell.length_b   1.000
_cell.length_c   1.000
_cell.angle_alpha   90.00
_cell.angle_beta   90.00
_cell.angle_gamma   90.00
#
_symmetry.space_group_name_H-M   'P 1'
#
loop_
_entity.id
_entity.type
_entity.pdbx_description
1 polymer ?
#
loop_
_entity_poly.entity_id
_entity_poly.type
_entity_poly.pdbx_seq_one_letter_code
_entity_poly.pdbx_strand_id
1 'polypeptide(L)'
;MTNDDIYHFDLQNKMACDFQNKDFLQHALENSNHFLDLVLQSLTTWAYKEEPSGRHLNTAFIHSCPSYHRRHSRHDLYHVENLGRLTQALEKAICRHARENTEWWKENEPKLKTSNLLIFRYFLIKPYSKFPENYADGISTLLTNPELLRYGHLDYELGRLMQVSYFVLPESIQLKNQQIILSLYKDDDWRELNGCVDELPIWVYRKQYYYLCGYQ
;
A
#
# COMPACT_ATOMS: atom_id res chain seq x y z
N MET A 1 -10.07 36.96 -23.57
CA MET A 1 -10.36 36.10 -22.40
C MET A 1 -9.08 36.06 -21.59
N THR A 2 -9.01 36.89 -20.56
CA THR A 2 -7.80 37.08 -19.73
C THR A 2 -7.78 36.04 -18.62
N ASN A 3 -6.55 35.64 -18.29
CA ASN A 3 -6.16 34.44 -17.53
C ASN A 3 -6.35 34.57 -16.00
N ASP A 4 -7.21 35.49 -15.55
CA ASP A 4 -7.27 35.93 -14.14
C ASP A 4 -8.40 35.31 -13.32
N ASP A 5 -9.31 34.54 -13.93
CA ASP A 5 -10.46 33.95 -13.23
C ASP A 5 -10.19 32.58 -12.59
N ILE A 6 -8.93 32.09 -12.57
CA ILE A 6 -8.61 30.72 -12.12
C ILE A 6 -8.23 30.65 -10.62
N TYR A 7 -8.05 31.77 -9.91
CA TYR A 7 -7.49 31.76 -8.54
C TYR A 7 -8.42 32.16 -7.39
N HIS A 8 -9.72 32.30 -7.61
CA HIS A 8 -10.67 32.62 -6.52
C HIS A 8 -11.74 31.56 -6.35
N PHE A 9 -11.34 30.45 -5.70
CA PHE A 9 -12.30 29.61 -4.97
C PHE A 9 -12.65 30.34 -3.66
N ASP A 10 -13.70 31.15 -3.68
CA ASP A 10 -14.29 31.77 -2.49
C ASP A 10 -15.03 30.70 -1.68
N LEU A 11 -14.30 30.01 -0.81
CA LEU A 11 -14.85 29.16 0.24
C LEU A 11 -15.33 30.03 1.39
N GLN A 12 -16.42 30.78 1.16
CA GLN A 12 -17.19 31.59 2.12
C GLN A 12 -16.93 31.22 3.59
N ASN A 13 -15.91 31.85 4.18
CA ASN A 13 -15.64 31.89 5.62
C ASN A 13 -15.71 30.57 6.42
N LYS A 14 -15.48 29.39 5.82
CA LYS A 14 -15.60 28.11 6.55
C LYS A 14 -14.36 27.24 6.69
N MET A 15 -13.26 27.55 6.00
CA MET A 15 -11.98 26.89 6.28
C MET A 15 -10.83 27.86 6.00
N ALA A 16 -10.21 28.38 7.05
CA ALA A 16 -8.90 29.01 6.95
C ALA A 16 -7.85 27.92 6.69
N CYS A 17 -7.78 27.44 5.45
CA CYS A 17 -6.74 26.50 5.03
C CYS A 17 -5.47 27.29 4.73
N ASP A 18 -4.48 27.22 5.62
CA ASP A 18 -3.14 27.70 5.32
C ASP A 18 -2.40 26.69 4.44
N PHE A 19 -2.71 26.70 3.14
CA PHE A 19 -2.03 25.86 2.15
C PHE A 19 -0.53 26.18 1.99
N GLN A 20 -0.03 27.28 2.58
CA GLN A 20 1.40 27.61 2.58
C GLN A 20 2.16 26.86 3.68
N ASN A 21 1.47 26.43 4.74
CA ASN A 21 2.07 25.57 5.75
C ASN A 21 2.30 24.15 5.20
N LYS A 22 3.58 23.77 5.10
CA LYS A 22 4.02 22.47 4.58
C LYS A 22 3.45 21.28 5.36
N ASP A 23 3.13 21.48 6.64
CA ASP A 23 2.62 20.44 7.53
C ASP A 23 1.09 20.50 7.67
N PHE A 24 0.41 21.47 7.03
CA PHE A 24 -1.05 21.62 7.12
C PHE A 24 -1.78 20.31 6.76
N LEU A 25 -1.43 19.69 5.63
CA LEU A 25 -2.08 18.46 5.17
C LEU A 25 -1.90 17.32 6.17
N GLN A 26 -0.69 17.18 6.74
CA GLN A 26 -0.42 16.16 7.74
C GLN A 26 -1.23 16.42 9.00
N HIS A 27 -1.19 17.65 9.54
CA HIS A 27 -1.97 18.02 10.71
C HIS A 27 -3.48 17.85 10.49
N ALA A 28 -4.01 18.22 9.32
CA ALA A 28 -5.41 18.06 9.00
C ALA A 28 -5.81 16.58 8.97
N LEU A 29 -5.03 15.73 8.31
CA LEU A 29 -5.32 14.29 8.21
C LEU A 29 -5.18 13.56 9.55
N GLU A 30 -4.23 13.95 10.39
CA GLU A 30 -4.03 13.33 11.70
C GLU A 30 -5.07 13.72 12.75
N ASN A 31 -5.73 14.87 12.59
CA ASN A 31 -6.67 15.40 13.59
C ASN A 31 -8.13 15.42 13.10
N SER A 32 -8.40 15.06 11.86
CA SER A 32 -9.75 14.98 11.29
C SER A 32 -9.99 13.64 10.60
N ASN A 33 -10.62 12.71 11.32
CA ASN A 33 -11.06 11.42 10.78
C ASN A 33 -11.93 11.60 9.53
N HIS A 34 -12.81 12.61 9.52
CA HIS A 34 -13.65 12.91 8.37
C HIS A 34 -12.83 13.29 7.13
N PHE A 35 -11.80 14.13 7.30
CA PHE A 35 -10.93 14.51 6.19
C PHE A 35 -10.10 13.31 5.70
N LEU A 36 -9.61 12.48 6.63
CA LEU A 36 -8.91 11.25 6.32
C LEU A 36 -9.77 10.29 5.50
N ASP A 37 -11.04 10.08 5.89
CA ASP A 37 -11.99 9.26 5.16
C ASP A 37 -12.30 9.83 3.78
N LEU A 38 -12.51 11.15 3.67
CA LEU A 38 -12.72 11.82 2.38
C LEU A 38 -11.55 11.61 1.41
N VAL A 39 -10.31 11.68 1.91
CA VAL A 39 -9.12 11.45 1.09
C VAL A 39 -9.04 9.98 0.64
N LEU A 40 -9.29 9.03 1.52
CA LEU A 40 -9.32 7.60 1.16
C LEU A 40 -10.39 7.29 0.11
N GLN A 41 -11.59 7.86 0.27
CA GLN A 41 -12.69 7.71 -0.69
C GLN A 41 -12.37 8.38 -2.03
N SER A 42 -11.72 9.55 -2.01
CA SER A 42 -11.32 10.26 -3.21
C SER A 42 -10.29 9.47 -4.02
N LEU A 43 -9.24 8.96 -3.36
CA LEU A 43 -8.24 8.10 -4.01
C LEU A 43 -8.90 6.86 -4.61
N THR A 44 -9.83 6.24 -3.87
CA THR A 44 -10.58 5.08 -4.36
C THR A 44 -11.38 5.41 -5.62
N THR A 45 -12.12 6.51 -5.59
CA THR A 45 -12.94 6.97 -6.70
C THR A 45 -12.10 7.31 -7.93
N TRP A 46 -10.97 7.99 -7.76
CA TRP A 46 -10.08 8.36 -8.85
C TRP A 46 -9.45 7.12 -9.51
N ALA A 47 -8.98 6.16 -8.72
CA ALA A 47 -8.40 4.94 -9.25
C ALA A 47 -9.39 4.09 -10.07
N TYR A 48 -10.65 3.99 -9.62
CA TYR A 48 -11.69 3.26 -10.36
C TYR A 48 -12.12 3.96 -11.66
N LYS A 49 -11.97 5.29 -11.76
CA LYS A 49 -12.24 6.02 -13.01
C LYS A 49 -11.18 5.74 -14.07
N GLU A 50 -9.92 5.61 -13.68
CA GLU A 50 -8.79 5.37 -14.59
C GLU A 50 -8.71 3.90 -15.01
N GLU A 51 -8.98 2.95 -14.10
CA GLU A 51 -8.84 1.52 -14.38
C GLU A 51 -10.02 0.71 -13.80
N PRO A 52 -11.13 0.59 -14.55
CA PRO A 52 -12.34 -0.12 -14.11
C PRO A 52 -12.18 -1.64 -14.05
N SER A 53 -11.19 -2.20 -14.76
CA SER A 53 -10.98 -3.64 -14.90
C SER A 53 -10.36 -4.23 -13.63
N GLY A 54 -11.17 -4.40 -12.59
CA GLY A 54 -10.79 -4.96 -11.28
C GLY A 54 -10.42 -6.46 -11.29
N ARG A 55 -9.69 -6.95 -12.31
CA ARG A 55 -9.16 -8.33 -12.33
C ARG A 55 -7.93 -8.49 -11.44
N HIS A 56 -7.21 -7.40 -11.18
CA HIS A 56 -6.00 -7.40 -10.37
C HIS A 56 -5.97 -6.19 -9.44
N LEU A 57 -5.04 -6.22 -8.48
CA LEU A 57 -4.68 -5.10 -7.62
C LEU A 57 -4.43 -3.84 -8.44
N ASN A 58 -5.18 -2.79 -8.10
CA ASN A 58 -5.04 -1.48 -8.71
C ASN A 58 -3.77 -0.81 -8.15
N THR A 59 -2.80 -0.57 -9.02
CA THR A 59 -1.49 0.00 -8.66
C THR A 59 -1.46 1.53 -8.66
N ALA A 60 -2.63 2.19 -8.77
CA ALA A 60 -2.70 3.65 -8.79
C ALA A 60 -2.00 4.26 -7.56
N PHE A 61 -1.31 5.37 -7.82
CA PHE A 61 -0.64 6.20 -6.83
C PHE A 61 0.57 5.58 -6.11
N ILE A 62 0.87 4.28 -6.28
CA ILE A 62 2.00 3.65 -5.57
C ILE A 62 3.33 4.33 -5.91
N HIS A 63 3.55 4.67 -7.18
CA HIS A 63 4.75 5.39 -7.64
C HIS A 63 4.76 6.87 -7.25
N SER A 64 3.59 7.44 -6.95
CA SER A 64 3.46 8.79 -6.39
C SER A 64 3.73 8.84 -4.90
N CYS A 65 3.77 7.69 -4.21
CA CYS A 65 4.11 7.62 -2.79
C CYS A 65 5.63 7.80 -2.59
N PRO A 66 6.09 8.87 -1.91
CA PRO A 66 7.52 9.15 -1.81
C PRO A 66 8.31 8.10 -1.01
N SER A 67 7.68 7.39 -0.08
CA SER A 67 8.35 6.34 0.70
C SER A 67 8.55 5.07 -0.12
N TYR A 68 7.60 4.74 -1.01
CA TYR A 68 7.75 3.66 -1.97
C TYR A 68 8.79 4.04 -3.04
N HIS A 69 8.64 5.22 -3.65
CA HIS A 69 9.54 5.69 -4.70
C HIS A 69 11.00 5.72 -4.26
N ARG A 70 11.31 6.30 -3.08
CA ARG A 70 12.69 6.35 -2.57
C ARG A 70 13.33 4.98 -2.32
N ARG A 71 12.52 3.95 -2.10
CA ARG A 71 13.02 2.58 -1.87
C ARG A 71 13.28 1.83 -3.17
N HIS A 72 12.48 2.10 -4.19
CA HIS A 72 12.50 1.37 -5.47
C HIS A 72 13.18 2.15 -6.61
N SER A 73 13.44 3.45 -6.45
CA SER A 73 14.15 4.29 -7.41
C SER A 73 15.64 4.36 -7.07
N ARG A 74 16.49 4.26 -8.10
CA ARG A 74 17.94 4.48 -8.02
C ARG A 74 18.34 5.96 -8.13
N HIS A 75 17.37 6.87 -8.22
CA HIS A 75 17.62 8.30 -8.38
C HIS A 75 17.32 9.05 -7.07
N ASP A 76 18.28 9.85 -6.60
CA ASP A 76 18.15 10.66 -5.38
C ASP A 76 17.25 11.91 -5.56
N LEU A 77 16.92 12.27 -6.80
CA LEU A 77 16.10 13.43 -7.13
C LEU A 77 14.67 12.99 -7.48
N TYR A 78 13.76 13.11 -6.53
CA TYR A 78 12.32 12.97 -6.76
C TYR A 78 11.63 14.32 -6.59
N HIS A 79 10.91 14.76 -7.62
CA HIS A 79 10.04 15.92 -7.52
C HIS A 79 8.80 15.53 -6.71
N VAL A 80 8.65 16.09 -5.50
CA VAL A 80 7.44 15.85 -4.70
C VAL A 80 6.28 16.66 -5.30
N GLU A 81 5.58 16.03 -6.25
CA GLU A 81 4.31 16.52 -6.76
C GLU A 81 3.26 16.62 -5.63
N ASN A 82 2.20 17.40 -5.86
CA ASN A 82 1.13 17.61 -4.87
C ASN A 82 0.54 16.29 -4.34
N LEU A 83 0.41 15.29 -5.20
CA LEU A 83 -0.03 13.94 -4.84
C LEU A 83 0.97 13.21 -3.95
N GLY A 84 2.28 13.44 -4.13
CA GLY A 84 3.32 12.91 -3.25
C GLY A 84 3.23 13.48 -1.84
N ARG A 85 2.89 14.77 -1.70
CA ARG A 85 2.65 15.38 -0.37
C ARG A 85 1.41 14.78 0.30
N LEU A 86 0.32 14.62 -0.47
CA LEU A 86 -0.92 14.01 0.04
C LEU A 86 -0.70 12.57 0.51
N THR A 87 -0.09 11.73 -0.32
CA THR A 87 0.16 10.32 0.03
C THR A 87 1.14 10.16 1.18
N GLN A 88 2.14 11.05 1.30
CA GLN A 88 3.05 11.07 2.45
C GLN A 88 2.33 11.48 3.74
N ALA A 89 1.48 12.50 3.70
CA ALA A 89 0.69 12.94 4.84
C ALA A 89 -0.30 11.84 5.27
N LEU A 90 -0.94 11.19 4.31
CA LEU A 90 -1.84 10.06 4.52
C LEU A 90 -1.13 8.85 5.16
N GLU A 91 0.05 8.47 4.66
CA GLU A 91 0.87 7.40 5.23
C GLU A 91 1.18 7.68 6.71
N LYS A 92 1.56 8.92 7.04
CA LYS A 92 1.88 9.33 8.41
C LYS A 92 0.64 9.30 9.31
N ALA A 93 -0.50 9.81 8.84
CA ALA A 93 -1.76 9.78 9.58
C ALA A 93 -2.20 8.34 9.91
N ILE A 94 -2.19 7.46 8.90
CA ILE A 94 -2.51 6.03 9.10
C ILE A 94 -1.55 5.38 10.11
N CYS A 95 -0.24 5.64 9.99
CA CYS A 95 0.73 5.13 10.97
C CYS A 95 0.48 5.64 12.39
N ARG A 96 0.06 6.89 12.55
CA ARG A 96 -0.29 7.48 13.86
C ARG A 96 -1.50 6.77 14.45
N HIS A 97 -2.58 6.66 13.68
CA HIS A 97 -3.81 5.97 14.11
C HIS A 97 -3.57 4.51 14.48
N ALA A 98 -2.73 3.81 13.72
CA ALA A 98 -2.30 2.46 14.06
C ALA A 98 -1.56 2.44 15.39
N ARG A 99 -0.48 3.22 15.52
CA ARG A 99 0.34 3.29 16.75
C ARG A 99 -0.49 3.60 18.00
N GLU A 100 -1.44 4.51 17.89
CA GLU A 100 -2.32 4.93 18.99
C GLU A 100 -3.54 4.00 19.16
N ASN A 101 -3.70 3.01 18.29
CA ASN A 101 -4.80 2.05 18.25
C ASN A 101 -6.18 2.72 18.38
N THR A 102 -6.34 3.84 17.68
CA THR A 102 -7.56 4.68 17.76
C THR A 102 -8.79 3.92 17.23
N GLU A 103 -10.00 4.33 17.63
CA GLU A 103 -11.24 3.76 17.08
C GLU A 103 -11.30 3.83 15.54
N TRP A 104 -10.83 4.94 14.96
CA TRP A 104 -10.74 5.08 13.50
C TRP A 104 -9.91 3.97 12.85
N TRP A 105 -8.81 3.57 13.49
CA TRP A 105 -7.95 2.49 12.99
C TRP A 105 -8.67 1.15 13.04
N LYS A 106 -9.33 0.82 14.15
CA LYS A 106 -10.06 -0.44 14.32
C LYS A 106 -11.17 -0.59 13.27
N GLU A 107 -11.84 0.52 12.94
CA GLU A 107 -12.90 0.55 11.93
C GLU A 107 -12.38 0.48 10.48
N ASN A 108 -11.21 1.07 10.19
CA ASN A 108 -10.72 1.23 8.82
C ASN A 108 -9.61 0.26 8.42
N GLU A 109 -8.83 -0.29 9.36
CA GLU A 109 -7.81 -1.32 9.07
C GLU A 109 -8.39 -2.47 8.24
N PRO A 110 -9.55 -3.06 8.59
CA PRO A 110 -10.10 -4.17 7.81
C PRO A 110 -10.40 -3.76 6.36
N LYS A 111 -10.91 -2.55 6.15
CA LYS A 111 -11.25 -2.00 4.81
C LYS A 111 -9.99 -1.77 3.99
N LEU A 112 -8.95 -1.19 4.58
CA LEU A 112 -7.65 -1.00 3.93
C LEU A 112 -7.02 -2.35 3.59
N LYS A 113 -7.15 -3.34 4.49
CA LYS A 113 -6.67 -4.71 4.34
C LYS A 113 -7.50 -5.55 3.36
N THR A 114 -8.64 -5.08 2.87
CA THR A 114 -9.36 -5.78 1.78
C THR A 114 -9.47 -4.95 0.53
N SER A 115 -8.95 -3.72 0.53
CA SER A 115 -8.99 -2.84 -0.63
C SER A 115 -8.25 -3.42 -1.83
N ASN A 116 -8.77 -3.16 -3.03
CA ASN A 116 -8.08 -3.48 -4.28
C ASN A 116 -6.92 -2.50 -4.56
N LEU A 117 -6.84 -1.39 -3.83
CA LEU A 117 -5.81 -0.36 -4.04
C LEU A 117 -4.53 -0.75 -3.33
N LEU A 118 -3.49 -1.00 -4.13
CA LEU A 118 -2.20 -1.45 -3.63
C LEU A 118 -1.58 -0.46 -2.64
N ILE A 119 -1.75 0.85 -2.86
CA ILE A 119 -1.21 1.88 -1.98
C ILE A 119 -1.75 1.76 -0.55
N PHE A 120 -3.00 1.32 -0.36
CA PHE A 120 -3.56 1.09 0.98
C PHE A 120 -2.92 -0.12 1.65
N ARG A 121 -2.65 -1.19 0.88
CA ARG A 121 -1.90 -2.36 1.39
C ARG A 121 -0.50 -1.96 1.82
N TYR A 122 0.16 -1.17 0.98
CA TYR A 122 1.48 -0.63 1.27
C TYR A 122 1.50 0.18 2.57
N PHE A 123 0.50 1.04 2.81
CA PHE A 123 0.40 1.80 4.06
C PHE A 123 0.24 0.93 5.31
N LEU A 124 -0.42 -0.23 5.21
CA LEU A 124 -0.56 -1.16 6.34
C LEU A 124 0.75 -1.88 6.69
N ILE A 125 1.62 -2.15 5.72
CA ILE A 125 2.88 -2.87 5.96
C ILE A 125 3.78 -2.14 6.97
N LYS A 126 3.74 -0.80 6.97
CA LYS A 126 4.61 0.02 7.83
C LYS A 126 4.30 -0.09 9.32
N PRO A 127 3.06 0.12 9.81
CA PRO A 127 2.74 -0.15 11.21
C PRO A 127 2.87 -1.63 11.55
N TYR A 128 2.55 -2.56 10.65
CA TYR A 128 2.71 -4.00 10.88
C TYR A 128 4.16 -4.40 11.10
N SER A 129 5.08 -3.83 10.33
CA SER A 129 6.52 -4.04 10.52
C SER A 129 7.06 -3.43 11.82
N LYS A 130 6.37 -2.43 12.39
CA LYS A 130 6.83 -1.73 13.60
C LYS A 130 6.29 -2.34 14.89
N PHE A 131 5.09 -2.91 14.85
CA PHE A 131 4.39 -3.44 16.02
C PHE A 131 3.75 -4.80 15.67
N PRO A 132 4.54 -5.81 15.27
CA PRO A 132 4.02 -7.06 14.73
C PRO A 132 3.14 -7.82 15.74
N GLU A 133 3.43 -7.74 17.03
CA GLU A 133 2.68 -8.40 18.11
C GLU A 133 1.22 -7.92 18.17
N ASN A 134 0.96 -6.66 17.80
CA ASN A 134 -0.37 -6.07 17.86
C ASN A 134 -1.22 -6.40 16.62
N TYR A 135 -0.61 -6.91 15.55
CA TYR A 135 -1.24 -7.02 14.23
C TYR A 135 -1.04 -8.38 13.55
N ALA A 136 -0.82 -9.45 14.32
CA ALA A 136 -0.59 -10.79 13.79
C ALA A 136 -1.67 -11.24 12.77
N ASP A 137 -2.94 -10.94 13.00
CA ASP A 137 -4.05 -11.27 12.08
C ASP A 137 -3.96 -10.51 10.75
N GLY A 138 -3.65 -9.21 10.83
CA GLY A 138 -3.47 -8.36 9.66
C GLY A 138 -2.28 -8.80 8.81
N ILE A 139 -1.18 -9.13 9.48
CA ILE A 139 0.04 -9.67 8.87
C ILE A 139 -0.24 -11.02 8.21
N SER A 140 -0.91 -11.94 8.92
CA SER A 140 -1.31 -13.25 8.39
C SER A 140 -2.11 -13.10 7.11
N THR A 141 -3.05 -12.15 7.07
CA THR A 141 -3.87 -11.88 5.88
C THR A 141 -3.03 -11.39 4.70
N LEU A 142 -2.12 -10.44 4.92
CA LEU A 142 -1.27 -9.93 3.83
C LEU A 142 -0.30 -11.00 3.31
N LEU A 143 0.35 -11.74 4.21
CA LEU A 143 1.33 -12.75 3.84
C LEU A 143 0.70 -14.01 3.25
N THR A 144 -0.60 -14.26 3.47
CA THR A 144 -1.29 -15.41 2.86
C THR A 144 -2.24 -15.01 1.73
N ASN A 145 -2.12 -13.79 1.21
CA ASN A 145 -2.87 -13.33 0.05
C ASN A 145 -2.08 -13.64 -1.26
N PRO A 146 -2.52 -14.62 -2.07
CA PRO A 146 -1.80 -15.01 -3.29
C PRO A 146 -1.82 -13.91 -4.36
N GLU A 147 -2.90 -13.13 -4.46
CA GLU A 147 -3.01 -12.04 -5.42
C GLU A 147 -1.99 -10.93 -5.10
N LEU A 148 -1.83 -10.59 -3.82
CA LEU A 148 -0.85 -9.62 -3.35
C LEU A 148 0.60 -10.08 -3.59
N LEU A 149 0.90 -11.34 -3.27
CA LEU A 149 2.23 -11.91 -3.52
C LEU A 149 2.57 -11.99 -5.01
N ARG A 150 1.56 -12.28 -5.85
CA ARG A 150 1.74 -12.43 -7.29
C ARG A 150 1.84 -11.09 -8.01
N TYR A 151 0.86 -10.20 -7.80
CA TYR A 151 0.66 -8.99 -8.60
C TYR A 151 0.95 -7.69 -7.86
N GLY A 152 1.19 -7.74 -6.55
CA GLY A 152 1.37 -6.53 -5.76
C GLY A 152 2.68 -5.80 -5.99
N HIS A 153 3.71 -6.43 -6.58
CA HIS A 153 5.05 -5.84 -6.72
C HIS A 153 5.65 -5.28 -5.40
N LEU A 154 5.21 -5.81 -4.26
CA LEU A 154 5.67 -5.46 -2.91
C LEU A 154 6.62 -6.52 -2.36
N ASP A 155 7.36 -7.22 -3.23
CA ASP A 155 8.17 -8.39 -2.85
C ASP A 155 9.20 -8.04 -1.76
N TYR A 156 9.83 -6.86 -1.87
CA TYR A 156 10.74 -6.33 -0.85
C TYR A 156 10.01 -6.05 0.46
N GLU A 157 8.91 -5.29 0.43
CA GLU A 157 8.16 -4.88 1.61
C GLU A 157 7.59 -6.08 2.37
N LEU A 158 7.03 -7.05 1.65
CA LEU A 158 6.46 -8.26 2.21
C LEU A 158 7.54 -9.22 2.70
N GLY A 159 8.66 -9.37 2.00
CA GLY A 159 9.81 -10.12 2.49
C GLY A 159 10.38 -9.52 3.79
N ARG A 160 10.47 -8.18 3.88
CA ARG A 160 10.84 -7.49 5.12
C ARG A 160 9.80 -7.70 6.22
N LEU A 161 8.51 -7.66 5.89
CA LEU A 161 7.45 -7.94 6.84
C LEU A 161 7.57 -9.37 7.38
N MET A 162 7.82 -10.36 6.53
CA MET A 162 8.05 -11.76 6.93
C MET A 162 9.20 -11.83 7.95
N GLN A 163 10.36 -11.23 7.63
CA GLN A 163 11.53 -11.24 8.51
C GLN A 163 11.24 -10.69 9.91
N VAL A 164 10.45 -9.63 10.03
CA VAL A 164 10.19 -8.96 11.31
C VAL A 164 8.93 -9.44 12.03
N SER A 165 8.15 -10.34 11.45
CA SER A 165 6.86 -10.76 12.04
C SER A 165 6.68 -12.27 12.15
N TYR A 166 7.49 -13.10 11.49
CA TYR A 166 7.31 -14.55 11.53
C TYR A 166 7.25 -15.12 12.95
N PHE A 167 8.03 -14.56 13.88
CA PHE A 167 8.05 -15.01 15.27
C PHE A 167 6.71 -14.84 16.02
N VAL A 168 5.82 -13.95 15.54
CA VAL A 168 4.47 -13.76 16.12
C VAL A 168 3.39 -14.56 15.39
N LEU A 169 3.71 -15.18 14.25
CA LEU A 169 2.74 -15.91 13.43
C LEU A 169 2.68 -17.39 13.84
N PRO A 170 1.49 -18.01 13.87
CA PRO A 170 1.37 -19.45 14.03
C PRO A 170 2.14 -20.20 12.94
N GLU A 171 2.73 -21.35 13.30
CA GLU A 171 3.46 -22.21 12.36
C GLU A 171 2.62 -22.55 11.11
N SER A 172 1.32 -22.81 11.30
CA SER A 172 0.39 -23.08 10.21
C SER A 172 0.30 -21.92 9.19
N ILE A 173 0.38 -20.67 9.65
CA ILE A 173 0.38 -19.49 8.77
C ILE A 173 1.73 -19.33 8.06
N GLN A 174 2.84 -19.56 8.76
CA GLN A 174 4.17 -19.53 8.15
C GLN A 174 4.29 -20.57 7.03
N LEU A 175 3.89 -21.82 7.30
CA LEU A 175 3.88 -22.89 6.31
C LEU A 175 2.95 -22.57 5.14
N LYS A 176 1.75 -22.04 5.41
CA LYS A 176 0.82 -21.61 4.36
C LYS A 176 1.43 -20.51 3.48
N ASN A 177 2.07 -19.50 4.06
CA ASN A 177 2.74 -18.45 3.30
C ASN A 177 3.86 -19.03 2.41
N GLN A 178 4.73 -19.88 2.95
CA GLN A 178 5.80 -20.54 2.18
C GLN A 178 5.24 -21.38 1.02
N GLN A 179 4.18 -22.15 1.26
CA GLN A 179 3.50 -22.94 0.23
C GLN A 179 2.96 -22.06 -0.89
N ILE A 180 2.28 -20.96 -0.55
CA ILE A 180 1.76 -20.01 -1.54
C ILE A 180 2.89 -19.43 -2.38
N ILE A 181 4.00 -19.01 -1.76
CA ILE A 181 5.18 -18.47 -2.46
C ILE A 181 5.74 -19.52 -3.43
N LEU A 182 5.95 -20.75 -2.96
CA LEU A 182 6.48 -21.85 -3.77
C LEU A 182 5.53 -22.30 -4.88
N SER A 183 4.23 -22.03 -4.75
CA SER A 183 3.21 -22.32 -5.77
C SER A 183 2.94 -21.16 -6.72
N LEU A 184 3.54 -19.98 -6.51
CA LEU A 184 3.35 -18.83 -7.43
C LEU A 184 3.66 -19.25 -8.87
N TYR A 185 2.74 -18.95 -9.79
CA TYR A 185 2.83 -19.26 -11.22
C TYR A 185 2.88 -20.76 -11.56
N LYS A 186 2.55 -21.65 -10.61
CA LYS A 186 2.32 -23.09 -10.89
C LYS A 186 0.85 -23.42 -11.16
N ASP A 187 -0.03 -22.42 -11.11
CA ASP A 187 -1.46 -22.55 -11.35
C ASP A 187 -1.81 -22.61 -12.84
N ASP A 188 -3.03 -23.08 -13.10
CA ASP A 188 -3.57 -23.27 -14.45
C ASP A 188 -3.69 -21.94 -15.19
N ASP A 189 -3.98 -20.82 -14.51
CA ASP A 189 -3.97 -19.48 -15.10
C ASP A 189 -2.64 -19.14 -15.79
N TRP A 190 -1.51 -19.47 -15.14
CA TRP A 190 -0.19 -19.24 -15.74
C TRP A 190 0.04 -20.12 -16.97
N ARG A 191 -0.37 -21.40 -16.89
CA ARG A 191 -0.22 -22.39 -17.96
C ARG A 191 -1.11 -22.08 -19.16
N GLU A 192 -2.31 -21.56 -18.94
CA GLU A 192 -3.21 -21.11 -20.00
C GLU A 192 -2.64 -19.90 -20.74
N LEU A 193 -2.05 -18.94 -20.03
CA LEU A 193 -1.47 -17.73 -20.62
C LEU A 193 -0.12 -17.96 -21.33
N ASN A 194 0.68 -18.91 -20.87
CA ASN A 194 2.06 -19.10 -21.34
C ASN A 194 2.33 -20.48 -21.98
N GLY A 195 1.31 -21.33 -22.06
CA GLY A 195 1.44 -22.73 -22.47
C GLY A 195 1.94 -23.64 -21.35
N CYS A 196 1.83 -24.96 -21.56
CA CYS A 196 2.51 -25.94 -20.70
C CYS A 196 4.02 -25.82 -20.90
N VAL A 197 4.70 -25.20 -19.96
CA VAL A 197 6.16 -25.15 -19.88
C VAL A 197 6.62 -26.17 -18.84
N ASP A 198 7.58 -27.02 -19.17
CA ASP A 198 8.13 -28.02 -18.25
C ASP A 198 8.81 -27.37 -17.03
N GLU A 199 9.30 -26.15 -17.20
CA GLU A 199 9.98 -25.37 -16.16
C GLU A 199 9.49 -23.93 -16.09
N LEU A 200 9.42 -23.36 -14.88
CA LEU A 200 9.10 -21.96 -14.70
C LEU A 200 10.26 -21.05 -15.17
N PRO A 201 9.96 -19.84 -15.68
CA PRO A 201 11.00 -18.87 -16.01
C PRO A 201 11.90 -18.52 -14.83
N ILE A 202 13.18 -18.23 -15.09
CA ILE A 202 14.19 -17.85 -14.07
C ILE A 202 13.71 -16.71 -13.16
N TRP A 203 12.98 -15.73 -13.71
CA TRP A 203 12.49 -14.60 -12.93
C TRP A 203 11.47 -15.02 -11.85
N VAL A 204 10.71 -16.10 -12.07
CA VAL A 204 9.78 -16.65 -11.07
C VAL A 204 10.57 -17.21 -9.89
N TYR A 205 11.61 -18.01 -10.16
CA TYR A 205 12.49 -18.53 -9.11
C TYR A 205 13.19 -17.39 -8.35
N ARG A 206 13.61 -16.32 -9.04
CA ARG A 206 14.17 -15.13 -8.37
C ARG A 206 13.15 -14.46 -7.44
N LYS A 207 11.90 -14.32 -7.88
CA LYS A 207 10.82 -13.75 -7.05
C LYS A 207 10.57 -14.62 -5.80
N GLN A 208 10.46 -15.94 -5.96
CA GLN A 208 10.34 -16.87 -4.84
C GLN A 208 11.53 -16.77 -3.87
N TYR A 209 12.75 -16.69 -4.40
CA TYR A 209 13.97 -16.50 -3.62
C TYR A 209 13.94 -15.18 -2.84
N TYR A 210 13.52 -14.06 -3.45
CA TYR A 210 13.46 -12.76 -2.76
C TYR A 210 12.50 -12.76 -1.57
N TYR A 211 11.37 -13.47 -1.67
CA TYR A 211 10.47 -13.64 -0.52
C TYR A 211 11.09 -14.46 0.59
N LEU A 212 11.68 -15.62 0.26
CA LEU A 212 12.10 -16.61 1.25
C LEU A 212 13.46 -16.30 1.89
N CYS A 213 14.37 -15.70 1.11
CA CYS A 213 15.76 -15.47 1.52
C CYS A 213 16.08 -13.98 1.73
N GLY A 214 15.18 -13.07 1.34
CA GLY A 214 15.37 -11.63 1.42
C GLY A 214 16.28 -11.05 0.34
N TYR A 215 16.23 -9.73 0.17
CA TYR A 215 17.24 -8.98 -0.58
C TYR A 215 18.53 -8.91 0.27
N GLN A 216 19.63 -9.44 -0.27
CA GLN A 216 20.99 -9.18 0.26
C GLN A 216 21.49 -7.82 -0.23
#